data_AF-A0A817S1M9-F1
#
_entry.id   AF-A0A817S1M9-F1
#
_cell.length_a   1.000
_cell.length_b   1.000
_cell.length_c   1.000
_cell.angle_alpha   90.00
_cell.angle_beta   90.00
_cell.angle_gamma   90.00
#
_symmetry.space_group_name_H-M   'P 1'
#
loop_
_entity.id
_entity.type
_entity.pdbx_description
1 polymer ?
#
loop_
_entity_poly.entity_id
_entity_poly.type
_entity_poly.pdbx_seq_one_letter_code
_entity_poly.pdbx_strand_id
1 'polypeptide(L)'
;SKIVNNWSIERDTTEPTISLKLWTSSYQWAKSTKNITCILNDSSNKYYIPGRDLQSITQANLDKYENKKWTTFNQFKKSFDIWCLEMKNDPNWKTSKCNCPAFFKNYICKHAVGMTIRL
;
A
#
# COMPACT_ATOMS: atom_id res chain seq x y z
N SER A 1 8.51 15.66 -39.61
CA SER A 1 8.17 15.51 -38.18
C SER A 1 8.57 14.12 -37.71
N LYS A 2 9.78 13.96 -37.15
CA LYS A 2 10.35 12.66 -36.72
C LYS A 2 10.91 12.72 -35.28
N ILE A 3 10.57 13.76 -34.52
CA ILE A 3 11.23 14.08 -33.23
C ILE A 3 10.52 13.44 -32.02
N VAL A 4 9.31 12.88 -32.19
CA VAL A 4 8.48 12.43 -31.05
C VAL A 4 8.48 10.90 -30.84
N ASN A 5 9.15 10.12 -31.68
CA ASN A 5 9.07 8.64 -31.61
C ASN A 5 10.10 7.99 -30.67
N ASN A 6 11.04 8.75 -30.08
CA ASN A 6 12.12 8.20 -29.26
C ASN A 6 11.94 8.40 -27.74
N TRP A 7 10.76 8.81 -27.27
CA TRP A 7 10.51 8.99 -25.82
C TRP A 7 10.14 7.69 -25.09
N SER A 8 10.06 6.57 -25.80
CA SER A 8 9.58 5.29 -25.26
C SER A 8 10.51 4.10 -25.54
N ILE A 9 11.74 4.33 -26.01
CA ILE A 9 12.69 3.25 -26.30
C ILE A 9 13.53 2.97 -25.04
N GLU A 10 13.44 1.72 -24.58
CA GLU A 10 14.27 1.07 -23.55
C GLU A 10 14.02 1.48 -22.09
N ARG A 11 12.82 1.15 -21.57
CA ARG A 11 12.81 0.65 -20.18
C ARG A 11 13.33 -0.78 -20.26
N ASP A 12 14.53 -1.00 -19.73
CA ASP A 12 15.03 -2.34 -19.46
C ASP A 12 13.90 -3.20 -18.90
N THR A 13 13.65 -4.35 -19.53
CA THR A 13 12.68 -5.36 -19.10
C THR A 13 13.12 -6.07 -17.80
N THR A 14 13.95 -5.40 -16.99
CA THR A 14 14.31 -5.87 -15.66
C THR A 14 13.08 -5.80 -14.79
N GLU A 15 12.72 -6.93 -14.21
CA GLU A 15 11.67 -6.97 -13.19
C GLU A 15 11.97 -5.96 -12.08
N PRO A 16 10.94 -5.31 -11.50
CA PRO A 16 11.16 -4.39 -10.40
C PRO A 16 11.85 -5.13 -9.24
N THR A 17 13.03 -4.64 -8.87
CA THR A 17 13.80 -5.19 -7.74
C THR A 17 13.50 -4.41 -6.46
N ILE A 18 13.40 -5.12 -5.34
CA ILE A 18 13.23 -4.50 -4.04
C ILE A 18 14.62 -4.09 -3.53
N SER A 19 14.84 -2.80 -3.29
CA SER A 19 16.08 -2.34 -2.66
C SER A 19 16.26 -2.97 -1.27
N LEU A 20 17.52 -3.25 -0.87
CA LEU A 20 17.83 -3.80 0.45
C LEU A 20 17.20 -2.97 1.58
N LYS A 21 17.27 -1.64 1.48
CA LYS A 21 16.64 -0.72 2.44
C LYS A 21 15.13 -0.94 2.57
N LEU A 22 14.43 -1.11 1.45
CA LEU A 22 12.99 -1.37 1.45
C LEU A 22 12.71 -2.75 2.04
N TRP A 23 13.47 -3.77 1.66
CA TRP A 23 13.40 -5.13 2.23
C TRP A 23 13.51 -5.10 3.75
N THR A 24 14.57 -4.49 4.28
CA THR A 24 14.78 -4.37 5.73
C THR A 24 13.62 -3.64 6.41
N SER A 25 13.18 -2.51 5.87
CA SER A 25 12.07 -1.75 6.47
C SER A 25 10.74 -2.51 6.43
N SER A 26 10.52 -3.32 5.40
CA SER A 26 9.33 -4.17 5.24
C SER A 26 9.34 -5.32 6.23
N TYR A 27 10.49 -5.96 6.40
CA TYR A 27 10.68 -7.03 7.38
C TYR A 27 10.48 -6.52 8.82
N GLN A 28 11.08 -5.38 9.19
CA GLN A 28 10.87 -4.79 10.51
C GLN A 28 9.40 -4.39 10.73
N TRP A 29 8.74 -3.86 9.70
CA TRP A 29 7.32 -3.57 9.77
C TRP A 29 6.48 -4.85 9.90
N ALA A 30 6.82 -5.92 9.18
CA ALA A 30 6.15 -7.21 9.25
C ALA A 30 6.22 -7.80 10.66
N LYS A 31 7.36 -7.63 11.37
CA LYS A 31 7.53 -8.04 12.76
C LYS A 31 6.80 -7.17 13.80
N SER A 32 6.28 -5.99 13.41
CA SER A 32 5.60 -5.11 14.36
C SER A 32 4.31 -5.74 14.93
N THR A 33 3.86 -5.30 16.10
CA THR A 33 2.63 -5.81 16.74
C THR A 33 1.34 -5.17 16.19
N LYS A 34 1.41 -4.49 15.03
CA LYS A 34 0.25 -3.83 14.43
C LYS A 34 -0.78 -4.89 13.99
N ASN A 35 -2.00 -4.74 14.50
CA ASN A 35 -3.15 -5.54 14.13
C ASN A 35 -3.73 -5.03 12.82
N ILE A 36 -3.86 -5.94 11.85
CA ILE A 36 -4.30 -5.63 10.50
C ILE A 36 -5.70 -6.21 10.33
N THR A 37 -6.64 -5.36 9.92
CA THR A 37 -8.01 -5.82 9.64
C THR A 37 -8.08 -6.27 8.18
N CYS A 38 -8.52 -7.50 7.95
CA CYS A 38 -8.65 -8.07 6.61
C CYS A 38 -10.13 -8.20 6.24
N ILE A 39 -10.48 -7.79 5.03
CA ILE A 39 -11.76 -8.07 4.39
C ILE A 39 -11.47 -8.91 3.15
N LEU A 40 -11.94 -10.15 3.17
CA LEU A 40 -11.77 -11.11 2.09
C LEU A 40 -12.81 -10.87 1.00
N ASN A 41 -12.41 -10.98 -0.27
CA ASN A 41 -13.34 -11.02 -1.41
C ASN A 41 -12.90 -12.10 -2.40
N ASP A 42 -13.78 -12.46 -3.33
CA ASP A 42 -13.54 -13.56 -4.28
C ASP A 42 -12.30 -13.34 -5.18
N SER A 43 -11.95 -12.10 -5.49
CA SER A 43 -10.87 -11.76 -6.43
C SER A 43 -9.67 -11.04 -5.81
N SER A 44 -9.90 -10.22 -4.77
CA SER A 44 -8.86 -9.50 -4.05
C SER A 44 -9.21 -9.28 -2.58
N ASN A 45 -8.21 -9.42 -1.72
CA ASN A 45 -8.32 -9.16 -0.29
C ASN A 45 -7.89 -7.73 0.00
N LYS A 46 -8.64 -7.04 0.87
CA LYS A 46 -8.30 -5.71 1.37
C LYS A 46 -7.76 -5.83 2.79
N TYR A 47 -6.59 -5.24 3.01
CA TYR A 47 -5.93 -5.16 4.28
C TYR A 47 -5.87 -3.70 4.73
N TYR A 48 -6.54 -3.43 5.84
CA TYR A 48 -6.53 -2.12 6.49
C TYR A 48 -5.44 -2.11 7.55
N ILE A 49 -4.47 -1.23 7.36
CA ILE A 49 -3.24 -1.14 8.14
C ILE A 49 -3.25 0.15 8.95
N PRO A 50 -3.08 0.09 10.27
CA PRO A 50 -3.08 1.28 11.10
C PRO A 50 -1.82 2.11 10.84
N GLY A 51 -2.04 3.36 10.43
CA GLY A 51 -1.01 4.36 10.23
C GLY A 51 -0.45 4.92 11.53
N ARG A 52 0.72 5.58 11.44
CA ARG A 52 1.40 6.23 12.58
C ARG A 52 1.52 5.30 13.80
N ASP A 53 1.15 5.80 14.98
CA ASP A 53 1.28 5.12 16.28
C ASP A 53 0.06 4.24 16.63
N LEU A 54 -0.95 4.20 15.75
CA LEU A 54 -2.12 3.38 15.96
C LEU A 54 -1.75 1.88 15.88
N GLN A 55 -2.24 1.07 16.81
CA GLN A 55 -1.94 -0.36 16.88
C GLN A 55 -3.02 -1.24 16.26
N SER A 56 -4.26 -0.76 16.18
CA SER A 56 -5.40 -1.49 15.61
C SER A 56 -6.42 -0.53 15.01
N ILE A 57 -7.25 -1.04 14.11
CA ILE A 57 -8.35 -0.28 13.50
C ILE A 57 -9.66 -0.86 14.01
N THR A 58 -10.52 -0.02 14.59
CA THR A 58 -11.86 -0.44 15.03
C THR A 58 -12.84 -0.40 13.86
N GLN A 59 -13.97 -1.11 13.98
CA GLN A 59 -15.02 -1.07 12.95
C GLN A 59 -15.51 0.37 12.70
N ALA A 60 -15.72 1.16 13.76
CA ALA A 60 -16.10 2.57 13.64
C ALA A 60 -15.06 3.42 12.89
N ASN A 61 -13.77 3.05 12.94
CA ASN A 61 -12.74 3.72 12.12
C ASN A 61 -12.87 3.36 10.64
N LEU A 62 -13.21 2.11 10.31
CA LEU A 62 -13.46 1.66 8.95
C LEU A 62 -14.71 2.29 8.37
N ASP A 63 -15.83 2.29 9.10
CA ASP A 63 -17.07 2.91 8.65
C ASP A 63 -16.86 4.40 8.35
N LYS A 64 -16.10 5.09 9.22
CA LYS A 64 -15.72 6.49 9.01
C LYS A 64 -14.78 6.67 7.83
N TYR A 65 -13.89 5.72 7.56
CA TYR A 65 -12.95 5.77 6.44
C TYR A 65 -13.70 5.61 5.11
N GLU A 66 -14.61 4.64 5.00
CA GLU A 66 -15.38 4.36 3.79
C GLU A 66 -16.37 5.49 3.45
N ASN A 67 -17.00 6.07 4.48
CA ASN A 67 -17.96 7.17 4.31
C ASN A 67 -17.30 8.56 4.31
N LYS A 68 -15.96 8.63 4.30
CA LYS A 68 -15.25 9.89 4.48
C LYS A 68 -15.41 10.79 3.26
N LYS A 69 -15.96 11.98 3.48
CA LYS A 69 -15.89 13.11 2.53
C LYS A 69 -14.96 14.18 3.10
N TRP A 70 -14.12 14.76 2.26
CA TRP A 70 -13.24 15.86 2.66
C TRP A 70 -13.76 17.16 2.06
N THR A 71 -14.19 18.07 2.91
CA THR A 71 -14.55 19.44 2.50
C THR A 71 -13.42 20.42 2.80
N THR A 72 -12.39 20.02 3.56
CA THR A 72 -11.22 20.83 3.87
C THR A 72 -9.93 20.01 3.79
N PHE A 73 -8.81 20.68 3.53
CA PHE A 73 -7.49 20.05 3.51
C PHE A 73 -7.09 19.44 4.86
N ASN A 74 -7.51 20.06 5.98
CA ASN A 74 -7.26 19.51 7.31
C ASN A 74 -7.95 18.16 7.54
N GLN A 75 -9.15 17.96 6.99
CA GLN A 75 -9.83 16.66 7.04
C GLN A 75 -9.14 15.62 6.18
N PHE A 76 -8.63 16.03 5.02
CA PHE A 76 -7.80 15.18 4.15
C PHE A 76 -6.51 14.76 4.86
N LYS A 77 -5.81 15.64 5.57
CA LYS A 77 -4.59 15.29 6.33
C LYS A 77 -4.83 14.19 7.39
N LYS A 78 -6.06 14.08 7.91
CA LYS A 78 -6.48 13.01 8.84
C LYS A 78 -6.89 11.71 8.13
N SER A 79 -6.77 11.57 6.81
CA SER A 79 -7.04 10.30 6.10
C SER A 79 -5.83 9.37 6.10
N PHE A 80 -4.64 9.90 6.36
CA PHE A 80 -3.38 9.17 6.47
C PHE A 80 -3.22 8.36 7.77
N ASP A 81 -4.32 8.09 8.48
CA ASP A 81 -4.35 7.23 9.68
C ASP A 81 -4.60 5.76 9.34
N ILE A 82 -5.10 5.46 8.14
CA ILE A 82 -5.40 4.11 7.68
C ILE A 82 -4.83 3.93 6.27
N TRP A 83 -4.00 2.91 6.10
CA TRP A 83 -3.57 2.47 4.78
C TRP A 83 -4.43 1.31 4.32
N CYS A 84 -4.96 1.39 3.11
CA CYS A 84 -5.65 0.29 2.46
C CYS A 84 -4.67 -0.34 1.46
N LEU A 85 -4.37 -1.63 1.66
CA LEU A 85 -3.61 -2.46 0.76
C LEU A 85 -4.54 -3.50 0.14
N GLU A 86 -4.60 -3.53 -1.18
CA GLU A 86 -5.32 -4.55 -1.93
C GLU A 86 -4.31 -5.56 -2.50
N MET A 87 -4.56 -6.85 -2.32
CA MET A 87 -3.75 -7.93 -2.89
C MET A 87 -4.67 -8.98 -3.52
N LYS A 88 -4.21 -9.63 -4.59
CA LYS A 88 -4.90 -10.81 -5.12
C LYS A 88 -4.80 -11.98 -4.14
N ASN A 89 -5.63 -13.00 -4.35
CA ASN A 89 -5.65 -14.20 -3.52
C ASN A 89 -4.32 -14.98 -3.54
N ASP A 90 -3.56 -14.87 -4.64
CA ASP A 90 -2.14 -15.21 -4.68
C ASP A 90 -1.32 -13.97 -4.29
N PRO A 91 -0.83 -13.89 -3.04
CA PRO A 91 -0.31 -12.66 -2.47
C PRO A 91 1.08 -12.33 -3.03
N ASN A 92 1.11 -11.54 -4.10
CA ASN A 92 2.34 -10.99 -4.66
C ASN A 92 2.39 -9.47 -4.49
N TRP A 93 3.46 -8.96 -3.89
CA TRP A 93 3.66 -7.52 -3.73
C TRP A 93 3.64 -6.79 -5.09
N LYS A 94 4.09 -7.43 -6.18
CA LYS A 94 4.12 -6.88 -7.55
C LYS A 94 2.72 -6.55 -8.08
N THR A 95 1.69 -7.28 -7.64
CA THR A 95 0.31 -7.09 -8.09
C THR A 95 -0.54 -6.33 -7.07
N SER A 96 0.05 -5.96 -5.93
CA SER A 96 -0.63 -5.25 -4.86
C SER A 96 -0.83 -3.77 -5.17
N LYS A 97 -1.81 -3.14 -4.53
CA LYS A 97 -2.05 -1.69 -4.59
C LYS A 97 -2.18 -1.12 -3.20
N CYS A 98 -1.48 -0.03 -2.90
CA CYS A 98 -1.57 0.63 -1.60
C CYS A 98 -1.86 2.13 -1.76
N ASN A 99 -2.67 2.70 -0.89
CA ASN A 99 -2.97 4.14 -0.86
C ASN A 99 -1.92 4.99 -0.11
N CYS A 100 -0.77 4.42 0.29
CA CYS A 100 0.24 5.16 1.02
C CYS A 100 1.13 6.01 0.09
N PRO A 101 1.69 7.15 0.56
CA PRO A 101 2.51 8.04 -0.28
C PRO A 101 3.71 7.36 -0.93
N ALA A 102 4.34 6.41 -0.24
CA ALA A 102 5.47 5.66 -0.77
C ALA A 102 5.08 4.82 -2.00
N PHE A 103 3.88 4.24 -1.98
CA PHE A 103 3.36 3.46 -3.11
C PHE A 103 3.00 4.37 -4.28
N PHE A 104 2.32 5.51 -4.04
CA PHE A 104 2.02 6.45 -5.13
C PHE A 104 3.27 7.00 -5.82
N LYS A 105 4.38 7.16 -5.07
CA LYS A 105 5.64 7.64 -5.64
C LYS A 105 6.40 6.56 -6.40
N ASN A 106 6.49 5.35 -5.86
CA ASN A 106 7.43 4.33 -6.34
C ASN A 106 6.75 3.07 -6.89
N TYR A 107 5.42 2.98 -6.84
CA TYR A 107 4.62 1.78 -7.13
C TYR A 107 5.00 0.55 -6.28
N ILE A 108 5.70 0.78 -5.16
CA ILE A 108 6.08 -0.22 -4.18
C ILE A 108 6.19 0.44 -2.80
N CYS A 109 5.86 -0.28 -1.74
CA CYS A 109 5.97 0.22 -0.38
C CYS A 109 6.21 -0.91 0.63
N LYS A 110 6.60 -0.53 1.85
CA LYS A 110 6.84 -1.48 2.93
C LYS A 110 5.61 -2.30 3.33
N HIS A 111 4.41 -1.75 3.14
CA HIS A 111 3.15 -2.43 3.45
C HIS A 111 2.89 -3.59 2.49
N ALA A 112 3.07 -3.35 1.18
CA ALA A 112 2.93 -4.38 0.16
C ALA A 112 3.90 -5.54 0.38
N VAL A 113 5.20 -5.24 0.45
CA VAL A 113 6.24 -6.25 0.66
C VAL A 113 6.09 -6.91 2.03
N GLY A 114 5.85 -6.11 3.07
CA GLY A 114 5.70 -6.61 4.43
C GLY A 114 4.48 -7.50 4.63
N MET A 115 3.38 -7.25 3.91
CA MET A 115 2.21 -8.12 3.96
C MET A 115 2.47 -9.46 3.28
N THR A 116 3.17 -9.49 2.14
CA THR A 116 3.64 -10.74 1.56
C THR A 116 4.55 -11.53 2.50
N ILE A 117 5.27 -10.89 3.42
CA ILE A 117 6.06 -11.57 4.46
C ILE A 117 5.18 -12.13 5.59
N ARG A 118 4.04 -11.50 5.88
CA ARG A 118 3.14 -11.89 6.98
C ARG A 118 2.17 -13.01 6.62
N LEU A 119 1.77 -13.08 5.35
CA LEU A 119 0.86 -14.08 4.79
C LEU A 119 1.62 -15.37 4.49
#